data_AF-A0A7V5V4K2-F1
#
_entry.id   AF-A0A7V5V4K2-F1
#
_cell.length_a   1.000
_cell.length_b   1.000
_cell.length_c   1.000
_cell.angle_alpha   90.00
_cell.angle_beta   90.00
_cell.angle_gamma   90.00
#
_symmetry.space_group_name_H-M   'P 1'
#
loop_
_entity.id
_entity.type
_entity.pdbx_description
1 polymer ?
#
loop_
_entity_poly.entity_id
_entity_poly.type
_entity_poly.pdbx_seq_one_letter_code
_entity_poly.pdbx_strand_id
1 'polypeptide(L)' 'VAENIIQRAEEAGIHIRKDPDLIELLATVPIGEEIPPELYQAIAEVLAFVYSVNDKFKKKLHQP' A
#
# COMPACT_ATOMS: atom_id res chain seq x y z
N VAL A 1 -17.67 -5.92 5.47
CA VAL A 1 -16.86 -5.59 4.25
C VAL A 1 -15.38 -5.72 4.55
N ALA A 2 -14.82 -4.98 5.51
CA ALA A 2 -13.39 -5.03 5.86
C ALA A 2 -12.89 -6.44 6.21
N GLU A 3 -13.63 -7.20 7.01
CA GLU A 3 -13.29 -8.59 7.33
C GLU A 3 -13.19 -9.48 6.09
N ASN A 4 -14.11 -9.34 5.13
CA ASN A 4 -14.05 -10.08 3.87
C ASN A 4 -12.83 -9.69 3.01
N ILE A 5 -12.39 -8.43 3.08
CA ILE A 5 -11.18 -7.96 2.38
C ILE A 5 -9.94 -8.60 3.01
N ILE A 6 -9.87 -8.59 4.35
CA ILE A 6 -8.77 -9.20 5.11
C ILE A 6 -8.70 -10.70 4.83
N GLN A 7 -9.82 -11.41 4.95
CA GLN A 7 -9.89 -12.85 4.70
C GLN A 7 -9.41 -13.19 3.28
N ARG A 8 -9.89 -12.47 2.26
CA ARG A 8 -9.46 -12.68 0.87
C ARG A 8 -7.98 -12.36 0.65
N ALA A 9 -7.45 -11.35 1.33
CA ALA A 9 -6.03 -11.00 1.27
C ALA A 9 -5.17 -12.11 1.90
N GLU A 10 -5.58 -12.67 3.04
CA GLU A 10 -4.92 -13.81 3.67
C GLU A 10 -4.94 -15.06 2.77
N GLU A 11 -6.11 -15.40 2.21
CA GLU A 11 -6.28 -16.52 1.26
C GLU A 11 -5.40 -16.35 0.01
N ALA A 12 -5.18 -15.12 -0.44
CA ALA A 12 -4.32 -14.80 -1.58
C ALA A 12 -2.83 -14.65 -1.21
N GLY A 13 -2.47 -14.81 0.08
CA GLY A 13 -1.08 -14.62 0.55
C GLY A 13 -0.58 -13.17 0.45
N ILE A 14 -1.49 -12.20 0.43
CA ILE A 14 -1.16 -10.77 0.43
C ILE A 14 -0.73 -10.37 1.85
N HIS A 15 0.40 -9.69 1.96
CA HIS A 15 0.88 -9.17 3.26
C HIS A 15 -0.05 -8.09 3.80
N ILE A 16 -0.46 -8.23 5.06
CA ILE A 16 -1.35 -7.28 5.74
C ILE A 16 -0.55 -6.51 6.79
N ARG A 17 -0.54 -5.18 6.65
CA ARG A 17 0.08 -4.25 7.60
C ARG A 17 -1.01 -3.47 8.32
N LYS A 18 -0.94 -3.43 9.66
CA LYS A 18 -1.79 -2.56 10.48
C LYS A 18 -1.02 -1.29 10.81
N ASP A 19 -1.52 -0.16 10.33
CA ASP A 19 -0.94 1.16 10.54
C ASP A 19 -2.07 2.19 10.64
N PRO A 20 -2.51 2.55 11.85
CA PRO A 20 -3.70 3.39 12.05
C PRO A 20 -3.51 4.81 11.52
N ASP A 21 -2.31 5.39 11.65
CA ASP A 21 -2.01 6.74 11.18
C ASP A 21 -2.11 6.81 9.65
N LEU A 22 -1.61 5.77 8.96
CA LEU A 22 -1.73 5.66 7.52
C LEU A 22 -3.19 5.43 7.08
N ILE A 23 -3.95 4.62 7.81
CA ILE A 23 -5.36 4.35 7.50
C ILE A 23 -6.17 5.64 7.55
N GLU A 24 -5.96 6.49 8.56
CA GLU A 24 -6.67 7.76 8.70
C GLU A 24 -6.44 8.66 7.49
N LEU A 25 -5.20 8.72 7.00
CA LEU A 25 -4.84 9.50 5.82
C LEU A 25 -5.40 8.91 4.52
N LEU A 26 -5.36 7.58 4.35
CA LEU A 26 -5.92 6.93 3.16
C LEU A 26 -7.45 7.00 3.13
N ALA A 27 -8.10 7.05 4.29
CA ALA A 27 -9.54 7.16 4.41
C ALA A 27 -10.09 8.49 3.87
N THR A 28 -9.26 9.52 3.72
CA THR A 28 -9.67 10.79 3.09
C THR A 28 -9.69 10.73 1.57
N VAL A 29 -9.16 9.65 0.95
CA VAL A 29 -9.17 9.47 -0.51
C VAL A 29 -10.52 8.86 -0.93
N PRO A 30 -11.31 9.53 -1.77
CA PRO A 30 -12.56 8.99 -2.25
C PRO A 30 -12.34 7.74 -3.13
N ILE A 31 -13.21 6.75 -2.97
CA ILE A 31 -13.11 5.50 -3.73
C ILE A 31 -13.49 5.77 -5.19
N GLY A 32 -12.62 5.38 -6.12
CA GLY A 32 -12.87 5.48 -7.56
C GLY A 32 -12.56 6.86 -8.15
N GLU A 33 -12.04 7.78 -7.34
CA GLU A 33 -11.57 9.09 -7.80
C GLU A 33 -10.04 9.14 -7.80
N GLU A 34 -9.49 10.15 -8.47
CA GLU A 34 -8.06 10.40 -8.44
C GLU A 34 -7.62 10.87 -7.05
N ILE A 35 -6.39 10.52 -6.67
CA ILE A 35 -5.81 10.95 -5.40
C ILE A 35 -5.62 12.48 -5.46
N PRO A 36 -6.05 13.23 -4.43
CA PRO A 36 -5.76 14.66 -4.32
C PRO A 36 -4.24 14.95 -4.30
N PRO A 37 -3.76 16.01 -5.00
CA PRO A 37 -2.33 16.33 -5.07
C PRO A 37 -1.63 16.48 -3.71
N GLU A 38 -2.33 16.98 -2.70
CA GLU A 38 -1.85 17.13 -1.32
C GLU A 38 -1.50 15.80 -0.65
N LEU A 39 -2.03 14.67 -1.15
CA LEU A 39 -1.77 13.33 -0.63
C LEU A 39 -0.69 12.58 -1.39
N TYR A 40 -0.16 13.13 -2.49
CA TYR A 40 0.84 12.45 -3.32
C TYR A 40 2.09 12.03 -2.55
N GLN A 41 2.60 12.90 -1.67
CA GLN A 41 3.79 12.59 -0.87
C GLN A 41 3.55 11.36 0.02
N ALA A 42 2.41 11.32 0.72
CA ALA A 42 2.10 10.22 1.59
C ALA A 42 1.86 8.91 0.83
N ILE A 43 1.15 8.96 -0.30
CA ILE A 43 1.00 7.78 -1.16
C ILE A 43 2.34 7.29 -1.70
N ALA A 44 3.26 8.20 -2.07
CA ALA A 44 4.60 7.82 -2.52
C ALA A 44 5.39 7.08 -1.43
N GLU A 45 5.27 7.49 -0.17
CA GLU A 45 5.89 6.82 0.99
C GLU A 45 5.32 5.41 1.20
N VAL A 46 4.01 5.23 1.09
CA VAL A 46 3.35 3.91 1.15
C VAL A 46 3.85 3.02 0.03
N LEU A 47 3.89 3.53 -1.20
CA LEU A 47 4.36 2.77 -2.35
C LEU A 47 5.83 2.38 -2.17
N ALA A 48 6.69 3.32 -1.75
CA ALA A 48 8.10 3.05 -1.46
C ALA A 48 8.27 1.95 -0.40
N PHE A 49 7.47 1.99 0.66
CA PHE A 49 7.43 0.94 1.68
C PHE A 49 7.02 -0.42 1.08
N VAL A 50 5.91 -0.47 0.32
CA VAL A 50 5.45 -1.70 -0.36
C VAL A 50 6.56 -2.26 -1.26
N TYR A 51 7.23 -1.42 -2.04
CA TYR A 51 8.36 -1.83 -2.87
C TYR A 51 9.55 -2.36 -2.07
N SER A 52 9.84 -1.79 -0.90
CA SER A 52 10.94 -2.20 -0.03
C SER A 52 10.70 -3.56 0.65
N VAL A 53 9.46 -3.82 1.05
CA VAL A 53 9.03 -5.07 1.71
C VAL A 53 8.87 -6.20 0.69
N ASN A 54 8.58 -5.86 -0.57
CA ASN A 54 8.58 -6.80 -1.68
C ASN A 54 10.04 -7.20 -1.99
N ASP A 55 10.55 -8.20 -1.25
CA ASP A 55 11.94 -8.70 -1.09
C ASP A 55 12.73 -8.93 -2.40
N LYS A 56 12.07 -8.79 -3.56
CA LYS A 56 12.51 -9.12 -4.91
C LYS A 56 12.52 -7.95 -5.90
N PHE A 57 12.22 -6.70 -5.51
CA PHE A 57 12.69 -5.58 -6.33
C PHE A 57 14.22 -5.45 -6.25
N LYS A 58 14.81 -5.93 -5.14
CA LYS A 58 16.24 -6.01 -4.81
C LYS A 58 17.17 -6.59 -5.89
N LYS A 59 16.68 -7.37 -6.87
CA LYS A 59 17.52 -7.94 -7.94
C LYS A 59 17.52 -7.14 -9.25
N LYS A 60 16.50 -6.33 -9.55
CA LYS A 60 16.38 -5.62 -10.85
C LYS A 60 17.20 -4.33 -10.97
N LEU A 61 17.66 -3.76 -9.85
CA LEU A 61 18.62 -2.64 -9.85
C LEU A 61 20.09 -3.10 -9.91
N HIS A 62 20.35 -4.42 -9.96
CA HIS A 62 21.69 -5.02 -9.95
C HIS A 62 22.08 -5.73 -11.27
N GLN A 63 21.54 -5.32 -12.42
CA GLN A 63 22.26 -5.53 -13.69
C GLN A 63 22.61 -4.14 -14.26
N PRO A 64 23.90 -3.92 -14.59
CA PRO A 64 24.42 -2.62 -15.03
C PRO A 64 23.81 -2.14 -16.34
#